data_AF-X0ZGQ6-F1
#
_entry.id   AF-X0ZGQ6-F1
#
_cell.length_a   1.000
_cell.length_b   1.000
_cell.length_c   1.000
_cell.angle_alpha   90.00
_cell.angle_beta   90.00
_cell.angle_gamma   90.00
#
_symmetry.space_group_name_H-M   'P 1'
#
loop_
_entity.id
_entity.type
_entity.pdbx_description
1 polymer ?
#
loop_
_entity_poly.entity_id
_entity_poly.type
_entity_poly.pdbx_seq_one_letter_code
_entity_poly.pdbx_strand_id
1 'polypeptide(L)'
;LFLLAEGFLRTRRLRWAAGLGLFLGVQLLAGHWQYLYYTVLWLAVYILGRLMIDSEVRRRWWRYVPTGAILCLVIAAGLTAVQILPALEVSRDSFRKGLDLQWASAFSLPPANLLTFIIPGYLGDTVSSLYRGRYYFWEMCGYLGFIPLVLAGLSV
;
A
#
# COMPACT_ATOMS: atom_id res chain seq x y z
N LEU A 1 1.91 12.15 5.48
CA LEU A 1 2.97 11.10 5.62
C LEU A 1 4.21 11.42 4.80
N PHE A 2 4.13 11.57 3.46
CA PHE A 2 5.29 11.93 2.63
C PHE A 2 6.02 13.21 3.07
N LEU A 3 5.29 14.28 3.39
CA LEU A 3 5.89 15.51 3.92
C LEU A 3 6.62 15.32 5.27
N LEU A 4 6.16 14.39 6.10
CA LEU A 4 6.79 14.08 7.38
C LEU A 4 8.09 13.28 7.14
N ALA A 5 8.05 12.31 6.22
CA ALA A 5 9.24 11.59 5.78
C ALA A 5 10.27 12.55 5.17
N GLU A 6 9.82 13.46 4.30
CA GLU A 6 10.64 14.50 3.68
C GLU A 6 11.25 15.47 4.70
N GLY A 7 10.43 15.97 5.63
CA GLY A 7 10.87 16.83 6.72
C GLY A 7 11.93 16.15 7.59
N PHE A 8 11.80 14.84 7.82
CA PHE A 8 12.80 14.05 8.52
C PHE A 8 14.09 13.92 7.70
N LEU A 9 14.02 13.56 6.42
CA LEU A 9 15.20 13.41 5.55
C LEU A 9 16.02 14.70 5.43
N ARG A 10 15.37 15.87 5.32
CA ARG A 10 16.05 17.17 5.22
C ARG A 10 16.59 17.67 6.56
N THR A 11 15.74 17.71 7.59
CA THR A 11 16.06 18.41 8.84
C THR A 11 16.64 17.50 9.92
N ARG A 12 16.46 16.18 9.78
CA ARG A 12 16.92 15.14 10.73
C ARG A 12 16.33 15.28 12.14
N ARG A 13 15.29 16.11 12.30
CA ARG A 13 14.64 16.32 13.59
C ARG A 13 13.69 15.16 13.90
N LEU A 14 13.87 14.53 15.05
CA LEU A 14 13.06 13.39 15.50
C LEU A 14 11.55 13.68 15.57
N ARG A 15 11.14 14.95 15.75
CA ARG A 15 9.72 15.35 15.71
C ARG A 15 9.00 14.92 14.42
N TRP A 16 9.70 14.90 13.28
CA TRP A 16 9.11 14.51 12.01
C TRP A 16 8.90 12.99 11.93
N ALA A 17 9.87 12.21 12.43
CA ALA A 17 9.73 10.76 12.57
C ALA A 17 8.64 10.39 13.59
N ALA A 18 8.54 11.15 14.69
CA ALA A 18 7.48 10.97 15.69
C ALA A 18 6.09 11.25 15.11
N GLY A 19 5.94 12.35 14.36
CA GLY A 19 4.72 12.64 13.63
C GLY A 19 4.39 11.54 12.63
N LEU A 20 5.38 11.03 11.89
CA LEU A 20 5.18 9.93 10.94
C LEU A 20 4.63 8.68 11.66
N GLY A 21 5.22 8.30 12.79
CA GLY A 21 4.76 7.17 13.62
C GLY A 21 3.35 7.37 14.17
N LEU A 22 3.02 8.58 14.62
CA LEU A 22 1.68 8.92 15.09
C LEU A 22 0.62 8.72 13.99
N PHE A 23 0.84 9.28 12.80
CA PHE A 23 -0.12 9.18 11.71
C PHE A 23 -0.23 7.75 11.13
N LEU A 24 0.88 6.99 11.10
CA LEU A 24 0.83 5.56 10.75
C LEU A 24 0.09 4.74 11.81
N GLY A 25 0.27 5.07 13.09
CA GLY A 25 -0.49 4.47 14.19
C GLY A 25 -1.98 4.76 14.07
N VAL A 26 -2.38 5.99 13.74
CA VAL A 26 -3.79 6.35 13.49
C VAL A 26 -4.35 5.56 12.30
N GLN A 27 -3.58 5.41 11.23
CA GLN A 27 -4.00 4.63 10.06
C GLN A 27 -4.18 3.13 10.39
N LEU A 28 -3.32 2.58 11.25
CA LEU A 28 -3.46 1.25 11.82
C LEU A 28 -4.74 1.11 12.66
N LEU A 29 -5.03 2.10 13.53
CA LEU A 29 -6.23 2.13 14.36
C LEU A 29 -7.52 2.18 13.55
N ALA A 30 -7.48 2.73 12.33
CA ALA A 30 -8.61 2.72 11.41
C ALA A 30 -8.98 1.29 10.92
N GLY A 31 -8.16 0.27 11.20
CA GLY A 31 -8.46 -1.13 10.90
C GLY A 31 -8.29 -1.54 9.43
N HIS A 32 -7.87 -0.63 8.56
CA HIS A 32 -7.70 -0.91 7.13
C HIS A 32 -6.25 -1.28 6.78
N TRP A 33 -5.91 -2.56 6.99
CA TRP A 33 -4.57 -3.11 6.72
C TRP A 33 -4.07 -2.90 5.28
N GLN A 34 -4.99 -2.95 4.30
CA GLN A 34 -4.65 -2.75 2.89
C GLN A 34 -4.13 -1.33 2.61
N TYR A 35 -4.76 -0.29 3.17
CA TYR A 35 -4.31 1.08 2.97
C TYR A 35 -2.97 1.35 3.66
N LEU A 36 -2.76 0.77 4.85
CA LEU A 36 -1.47 0.84 5.53
C LEU A 36 -0.37 0.22 4.67
N TYR A 37 -0.61 -0.97 4.11
CA TYR A 37 0.33 -1.65 3.23
C TYR A 37 0.71 -0.76 2.04
N TYR A 38 -0.27 -0.20 1.33
CA TYR A 38 0.01 0.72 0.22
C TYR A 38 0.80 1.95 0.65
N THR A 39 0.48 2.50 1.81
CA THR A 39 1.13 3.70 2.32
C THR A 39 2.60 3.44 2.65
N VAL A 40 2.90 2.33 3.32
CA VAL A 40 4.28 1.92 3.63
C VAL A 40 5.04 1.59 2.36
N LEU A 41 4.43 0.88 1.42
CA LEU A 41 5.02 0.56 0.12
C LEU A 41 5.41 1.83 -0.64
N TRP A 42 4.50 2.80 -0.78
CA TRP A 42 4.78 4.05 -1.47
C TRP A 42 5.77 4.93 -0.72
N LEU A 43 5.76 4.93 0.62
CA LEU A 43 6.81 5.58 1.42
C LEU A 43 8.18 4.96 1.17
N ALA A 44 8.28 3.64 1.05
CA ALA A 44 9.52 2.96 0.72
C ALA A 44 10.02 3.36 -0.67
N VAL A 45 9.14 3.33 -1.68
CA VAL A 45 9.45 3.79 -3.05
C VAL A 45 9.92 5.25 -3.04
N TYR A 46 9.24 6.12 -2.30
CA TYR A 46 9.63 7.52 -2.16
C TYR A 46 11.02 7.69 -1.55
N ILE A 47 11.30 7.00 -0.43
CA ILE A 47 12.60 7.06 0.24
C ILE A 47 13.71 6.52 -0.67
N LEU A 48 13.46 5.42 -1.39
CA LEU A 48 14.39 4.87 -2.37
C LEU A 48 14.68 5.87 -3.50
N GLY A 49 13.64 6.49 -4.07
CA GLY A 49 13.80 7.55 -5.07
C GLY A 49 14.66 8.71 -4.55
N ARG A 50 14.47 9.10 -3.28
CA ARG A 50 15.30 10.13 -2.63
C ARG A 50 16.75 9.70 -2.45
N LEU A 51 17.01 8.44 -2.13
CA LEU A 51 18.38 7.91 -2.04
C LEU A 51 19.07 7.86 -3.43
N MET A 52 18.31 7.70 -4.51
CA MET A 52 18.85 7.71 -5.87
C MET A 52 19.19 9.13 -6.35
N ILE A 53 18.30 10.08 -6.10
CA ILE A 53 18.41 11.46 -6.61
C ILE A 53 19.32 12.33 -5.73
N ASP A 54 19.21 12.21 -4.41
CA ASP A 54 19.85 13.11 -3.45
C ASP A 54 21.11 12.47 -2.83
N SER A 55 22.28 12.95 -3.27
CA SER A 55 23.58 12.40 -2.85
C SER A 55 23.89 12.65 -1.37
N GLU A 56 23.36 13.73 -0.77
CA GLU A 56 23.57 14.01 0.65
C GLU A 56 22.78 13.03 1.52
N VAL A 57 21.52 12.78 1.16
CA VAL A 57 20.68 11.76 1.81
C VAL A 57 21.35 10.39 1.66
N ARG A 58 21.79 10.02 0.46
CA ARG A 58 22.49 8.75 0.19
C ARG A 58 23.77 8.57 0.99
N ARG A 59 24.54 9.62 1.25
CA ARG A 59 25.81 9.47 2.01
C ARG A 59 25.57 9.23 3.50
N ARG A 60 24.48 9.77 4.05
CA ARG A 60 24.23 9.83 5.50
C ARG A 60 23.07 8.94 5.96
N TRP A 61 22.37 8.26 5.06
CA TRP A 61 21.16 7.50 5.35
C TRP A 61 21.33 6.51 6.51
N TRP A 62 22.41 5.72 6.50
CA TRP A 62 22.72 4.70 7.50
C TRP A 62 22.87 5.25 8.92
N ARG A 63 23.17 6.55 9.10
CA ARG A 63 23.32 7.18 10.43
C ARG A 63 21.98 7.58 11.05
N TYR A 64 20.99 7.96 10.25
CA TYR A 64 19.78 8.64 10.75
C TYR A 64 18.46 7.97 10.33
N VAL A 65 18.41 7.26 9.20
CA VAL A 65 17.19 6.58 8.75
C VAL A 65 16.78 5.46 9.71
N PRO A 66 17.69 4.59 10.22
CA PRO A 66 17.31 3.55 11.16
C PRO A 66 16.72 4.11 12.46
N THR A 67 17.30 5.19 13.01
CA THR A 67 16.80 5.78 14.26
C THR A 67 15.41 6.41 14.09
N GLY A 68 15.17 7.10 12.96
CA GLY A 68 13.85 7.60 12.62
C GLY A 68 12.83 6.49 12.40
N ALA A 69 13.23 5.41 11.72
CA ALA A 69 12.38 4.24 11.49
C ALA A 69 12.00 3.54 12.80
N ILE A 70 12.97 3.31 13.70
CA ILE A 70 12.73 2.71 15.02
C ILE A 70 11.78 3.57 15.84
N LEU A 71 12.00 4.89 15.90
CA LEU A 71 11.12 5.80 16.63
C LEU A 71 9.69 5.76 16.08
N CYS A 72 9.56 5.78 14.76
CA CYS A 72 8.28 5.67 14.06
C CYS A 72 7.56 4.35 14.43
N LEU A 73 8.29 3.23 14.39
CA LEU A 73 7.79 1.90 14.73
C LEU A 73 7.35 1.81 16.19
N VAL A 74 8.15 2.32 17.12
CA VAL A 74 7.84 2.31 18.56
C VAL A 74 6.57 3.11 18.85
N ILE A 75 6.42 4.30 18.24
CA ILE A 75 5.23 5.13 18.42
C ILE A 75 4.00 4.45 17.81
N ALA A 76 4.10 3.97 16.57
CA ALA A 76 2.98 3.31 15.89
C ALA A 76 2.55 2.03 16.63
N ALA A 77 3.51 1.18 17.02
CA ALA A 77 3.25 -0.06 17.76
C ALA A 77 2.70 0.22 19.15
N GLY A 78 3.26 1.19 19.88
CA GLY A 78 2.76 1.58 21.20
C GLY A 78 1.32 2.10 21.15
N LEU A 79 1.00 2.95 20.18
CA LEU A 79 -0.35 3.49 19.99
C LEU A 79 -1.37 2.40 19.62
N THR A 80 -0.95 1.40 18.86
CA THR A 80 -1.83 0.36 18.29
C THR A 80 -1.78 -0.95 19.07
N ALA A 81 -1.00 -1.03 20.15
CA ALA A 81 -0.82 -2.25 20.94
C ALA A 81 -2.16 -2.81 21.44
N VAL A 82 -3.09 -1.93 21.84
CA VAL A 82 -4.43 -2.30 22.31
C VAL A 82 -5.25 -3.06 21.25
N GLN A 83 -4.97 -2.85 19.96
CA GLN A 83 -5.64 -3.52 18.85
C GLN A 83 -4.83 -4.68 18.28
N ILE A 84 -3.51 -4.51 18.14
CA ILE A 84 -2.64 -5.52 17.52
C ILE A 84 -2.49 -6.76 18.40
N LEU A 85 -2.36 -6.60 19.73
CA LEU A 85 -2.17 -7.75 20.62
C LEU A 85 -3.36 -8.72 20.60
N PRO A 86 -4.63 -8.27 20.80
CA PRO A 86 -5.78 -9.16 20.67
C PRO A 86 -5.95 -9.70 19.24
N ALA A 87 -5.66 -8.89 18.22
CA ALA A 87 -5.74 -9.34 16.83
C ALA A 87 -4.76 -10.48 16.55
N LEU A 88 -3.55 -10.44 17.11
CA LEU A 88 -2.55 -11.51 16.96
C LEU A 88 -2.99 -12.78 17.69
N GLU A 89 -3.60 -12.68 18.87
CA GLU A 89 -4.13 -13.83 19.60
C GLU A 89 -5.23 -14.53 18.79
N VAL A 90 -6.25 -13.78 18.36
CA VAL A 90 -7.38 -14.32 17.59
C VAL A 90 -6.97 -14.77 16.19
N SER A 91 -5.96 -14.16 15.58
CA SER A 91 -5.47 -14.58 14.25
C SER A 91 -5.01 -16.04 14.22
N ARG A 92 -4.58 -16.59 15.36
CA ARG A 92 -4.14 -17.99 15.48
C ARG A 92 -5.30 -18.97 15.35
N ASP A 93 -6.51 -18.53 15.63
CA ASP A 93 -7.75 -19.32 15.56
C ASP A 93 -8.56 -18.98 14.30
N SER A 94 -7.99 -18.16 13.41
CA SER A 94 -8.65 -17.78 12.16
C SER A 94 -8.74 -18.98 11.20
N PHE A 95 -9.92 -19.15 10.59
CA PHE A 95 -10.16 -20.07 9.48
C PHE A 95 -9.16 -19.92 8.31
N ARG A 96 -8.49 -18.76 8.20
CA ARG A 96 -7.48 -18.51 7.17
C ARG A 96 -6.25 -19.42 7.27
N LYS A 97 -5.98 -20.04 8.41
CA LYS A 97 -4.84 -20.97 8.60
C LYS A 97 -4.90 -22.21 7.71
N GLY A 98 -6.10 -22.67 7.36
CA GLY A 98 -6.32 -23.89 6.58
C GLY A 98 -6.56 -23.64 5.09
N LEU A 99 -6.47 -22.39 4.63
CA LEU A 99 -6.73 -22.06 3.24
C LEU A 99 -5.51 -22.39 2.39
N ASP A 100 -5.74 -23.07 1.29
CA ASP A 100 -4.71 -23.39 0.31
C ASP A 100 -4.46 -22.22 -0.65
N LEU A 101 -3.45 -22.38 -1.51
CA LEU A 101 -3.12 -21.40 -2.53
C LEU A 101 -4.27 -21.21 -3.54
N GLN A 102 -5.08 -22.24 -3.79
CA GLN A 102 -6.24 -22.13 -4.70
C GLN A 102 -7.27 -21.14 -4.14
N TRP A 103 -7.55 -21.21 -2.84
CA TRP A 103 -8.40 -20.24 -2.15
C TRP A 103 -7.80 -18.84 -2.17
N ALA A 104 -6.51 -18.71 -1.88
CA ALA A 104 -5.82 -17.42 -1.89
C ALA A 104 -5.81 -16.76 -3.30
N SER A 105 -5.73 -17.58 -4.35
CA SER A 105 -5.71 -17.13 -5.75
C SER A 105 -7.08 -17.06 -6.41
N ALA A 106 -8.16 -17.45 -5.72
CA ALA A 106 -9.50 -17.50 -6.29
C ALA A 106 -9.90 -16.15 -6.92
N PHE A 107 -9.65 -15.04 -6.21
CA PHE A 107 -9.93 -13.67 -6.67
C PHE A 107 -8.84 -13.07 -7.59
N SER A 108 -8.01 -13.89 -8.23
CA SER A 108 -7.07 -13.39 -9.25
C SER A 108 -7.84 -12.83 -10.44
N LEU A 109 -7.33 -11.73 -11.00
CA LEU A 109 -7.94 -11.07 -12.15
C LEU A 109 -8.08 -12.07 -13.32
N PRO A 110 -9.31 -12.36 -13.78
CA PRO A 110 -9.50 -13.27 -14.92
C PRO A 110 -8.86 -12.67 -16.18
N PRO A 111 -8.18 -13.46 -17.03
CA PRO A 111 -7.55 -12.92 -18.24
C PRO A 111 -8.51 -12.17 -19.17
N ALA A 112 -9.80 -12.58 -19.24
CA ALA A 112 -10.81 -11.89 -20.02
C ALA A 112 -11.08 -10.45 -19.54
N ASN A 113 -10.89 -10.18 -18.24
CA ASN A 113 -11.07 -8.86 -17.67
C ASN A 113 -9.95 -7.88 -18.05
N LEU A 114 -8.82 -8.36 -18.59
CA LEU A 114 -7.77 -7.48 -19.13
C LEU A 114 -8.28 -6.59 -20.26
N LEU A 115 -9.30 -7.04 -21.01
CA LEU A 115 -9.93 -6.25 -22.06
C LEU A 115 -10.62 -4.99 -21.51
N THR A 116 -11.02 -4.99 -20.24
CA THR A 116 -11.64 -3.82 -19.60
C THR A 116 -10.68 -2.63 -19.45
N PHE A 117 -9.36 -2.87 -19.52
CA PHE A 117 -8.37 -1.79 -19.53
C PHE A 117 -8.42 -0.98 -20.82
N ILE A 118 -8.70 -1.62 -21.95
CA ILE A 118 -8.74 -0.97 -23.27
C ILE A 118 -10.16 -0.48 -23.57
N ILE A 119 -11.15 -1.35 -23.40
CA ILE A 119 -12.55 -1.09 -23.72
C ILE A 119 -13.34 -1.10 -22.41
N PRO A 120 -13.60 0.07 -21.80
CA PRO A 120 -14.40 0.13 -20.59
C PRO A 120 -15.80 -0.42 -20.90
N GLY A 121 -16.28 -1.34 -20.06
CA GLY A 121 -17.60 -1.96 -20.24
C GLY A 121 -17.64 -3.14 -21.22
N TYR A 122 -16.51 -3.67 -21.69
CA TYR A 122 -16.49 -4.89 -22.55
C TYR A 122 -17.28 -6.05 -21.95
N LEU A 123 -17.21 -6.23 -20.63
CA LEU A 123 -17.94 -7.25 -19.88
C LEU A 123 -19.28 -6.77 -19.33
N GLY A 124 -19.73 -5.56 -19.69
CA GLY A 124 -20.87 -4.87 -19.09
C GLY A 124 -20.50 -3.90 -17.97
N ASP A 125 -21.51 -3.27 -17.42
CA ASP A 125 -21.53 -2.32 -16.31
C ASP A 125 -22.59 -2.72 -15.26
N THR A 126 -22.97 -1.79 -14.38
CA THR A 126 -24.01 -1.99 -13.36
C THR A 126 -25.34 -1.30 -13.69
N VAL A 127 -25.47 -0.69 -14.88
CA VAL A 127 -26.60 0.19 -15.23
C VAL A 127 -27.22 -0.17 -16.58
N SER A 128 -26.44 -0.13 -17.67
CA SER A 128 -26.94 -0.29 -19.04
C SER A 128 -26.85 -1.73 -19.55
N SER A 129 -25.86 -2.49 -19.12
CA SER A 129 -25.61 -3.87 -19.52
C SER A 129 -25.02 -4.63 -18.36
N LEU A 130 -25.79 -5.51 -17.73
CA LEU A 130 -25.34 -6.22 -16.53
C LEU A 130 -24.01 -6.95 -16.76
N TYR A 131 -23.06 -6.70 -15.85
CA TYR A 131 -21.73 -7.31 -15.84
C TYR A 131 -21.80 -8.84 -15.89
N ARG A 132 -21.07 -9.44 -16.84
CA ARG A 132 -21.05 -10.88 -17.15
C ARG A 132 -19.73 -11.57 -16.82
N GLY A 133 -18.77 -10.83 -16.26
CA GLY A 133 -17.48 -11.40 -15.86
C GLY A 133 -17.55 -12.16 -14.53
N ARG A 134 -16.43 -12.73 -14.10
CA ARG A 134 -16.34 -13.39 -12.79
C ARG A 134 -16.27 -12.34 -11.67
N TYR A 135 -16.76 -12.72 -10.48
CA TYR A 135 -16.76 -11.90 -9.26
C TYR A 135 -17.48 -10.56 -9.42
N TYR A 136 -17.16 -9.57 -8.58
CA TYR A 136 -17.81 -8.27 -8.61
C TYR A 136 -17.15 -7.35 -9.65
N PHE A 137 -17.98 -6.57 -10.35
CA PHE A 137 -17.55 -5.60 -11.36
C PHE A 137 -16.45 -4.67 -10.83
N TRP A 138 -16.67 -4.02 -9.68
CA TRP A 138 -15.74 -3.05 -9.08
C TRP A 138 -14.43 -3.67 -8.54
N GLU A 139 -14.34 -4.99 -8.43
CA GLU A 139 -13.11 -5.69 -8.04
C GLU A 139 -12.30 -6.15 -9.26
N MET A 140 -12.98 -6.41 -10.38
CA MET A 140 -12.42 -7.07 -11.55
C MET A 140 -12.40 -6.20 -12.81
N CYS A 141 -12.96 -4.99 -12.78
CA CYS A 141 -12.78 -4.01 -13.84
C CYS A 141 -11.53 -3.17 -13.56
N GLY A 142 -10.65 -3.04 -14.54
CA GLY A 142 -9.54 -2.11 -14.49
C GLY A 142 -9.64 -1.18 -15.68
N TYR A 143 -9.81 0.12 -15.46
CA TYR A 143 -9.69 1.12 -16.53
C TYR A 143 -8.85 2.28 -16.02
N LEU A 144 -7.61 2.36 -16.53
CA LEU A 144 -6.64 3.40 -16.16
C LEU A 144 -6.65 4.57 -17.15
N GLY A 145 -7.50 4.52 -18.18
CA GLY A 145 -7.49 5.47 -19.30
C GLY A 145 -6.52 5.08 -20.41
N PHE A 146 -6.69 5.71 -21.57
CA PHE A 146 -5.86 5.45 -22.76
C PHE A 146 -4.41 5.94 -22.59
N ILE A 147 -4.22 7.09 -21.94
CA ILE A 147 -2.88 7.71 -21.81
C ILE A 147 -1.89 6.81 -21.06
N PRO A 148 -2.20 6.26 -19.86
CA PRO A 148 -1.27 5.37 -19.17
C PRO A 148 -0.95 4.09 -19.94
N LEU A 149 -1.89 3.56 -20.72
CA LEU A 149 -1.68 2.37 -21.55
C LEU A 149 -0.68 2.62 -22.67
N VAL A 150 -0.79 3.76 -23.36
CA VAL A 150 0.17 4.17 -24.39
C VAL A 150 1.56 4.36 -23.78
N LEU A 151 1.65 5.04 -22.64
CA LEU A 151 2.92 5.23 -21.94
C LEU A 151 3.56 3.91 -21.51
N ALA A 152 2.77 2.95 -21.04
CA ALA A 152 3.26 1.61 -20.69
C ALA A 152 3.77 0.83 -21.92
N GLY A 153 3.13 0.98 -23.08
CA GLY A 153 3.62 0.39 -24.34
C GLY A 153 4.91 1.03 -24.86
N LEU A 154 5.15 2.31 -24.54
CA LEU A 154 6.34 3.05 -24.94
C LEU A 154 7.53 2.89 -23.98
N SER A 155 7.35 2.29 -22.81
CA SER A 155 8.41 2.14 -21.80
C SER A 155 9.41 1.00 -22.08
N VAL A 156 9.70 0.75 -23.36
CA VAL A 156 10.65 -0.26 -23.86
C VAL A 156 12.04 0.33 -23.99
#